data_AF-A0A956HYY3-F1
#
_entry.id   AF-A0A956HYY3-F1
#
_cell.length_a   1.000
_cell.length_b   1.000
_cell.length_c   1.000
_cell.angle_alpha   90.00
_cell.angle_beta   90.00
_cell.angle_gamma   90.00
#
_symmetry.space_group_name_H-M   'P 1'
#
loop_
_entity.id
_entity.type
_entity.pdbx_description
1 polymer ?
#
loop_
_entity_poly.entity_id
_entity_poly.type
_entity_poly.pdbx_seq_one_letter_code
_entity_poly.pdbx_strand_id
1 'polypeptide(L)'
;MARGDGAVVPSVDLTHVNLDAFARDVDALHADLMADLGPRDIAHLKRMRRWSHACSLLGYGTAWIAPNPLSMFLISIGSVSAWITMHHVSHRGYDKVPGMPKQLTSRVYAQGWRRYIDWFDWMLPEAWAHEHNHLHHPHTGQEADPDLVERNAFFLREARIPKPFKWVALLLGMMTWRFAYYVPNTIRELHRARRRRAGNPDGASPEETFRQLYDVKNPEGRAQWQALLDPRTPEGA
;
A
#
# COMPACT_ATOMS: atom_id res chain seq x y z
N MET A 1 12.16 9.66 32.09
CA MET A 1 13.58 9.49 31.72
C MET A 1 14.10 8.22 32.38
N ALA A 2 14.22 7.15 31.61
CA ALA A 2 15.07 6.01 31.88
C ALA A 2 15.47 5.52 30.48
N ARG A 3 16.66 5.93 30.02
CA ARG A 3 17.26 5.39 28.79
C ARG A 3 17.55 3.93 29.12
N GLY A 4 16.81 3.01 28.50
CA GLY A 4 17.11 1.59 28.59
C GLY A 4 18.53 1.36 28.12
N ASP A 5 19.27 0.57 28.89
CA ASP A 5 20.64 0.17 28.63
C ASP A 5 20.78 -0.23 27.16
N GLY A 6 21.72 0.42 26.47
CA GLY A 6 21.98 0.19 25.06
C GLY A 6 22.29 -1.28 24.84
N ALA A 7 21.35 -2.00 24.24
CA ALA A 7 21.59 -3.37 23.80
C ALA A 7 22.84 -3.34 22.91
N VAL A 8 23.92 -3.97 23.38
CA VAL A 8 25.11 -4.22 22.57
C VAL A 8 24.66 -5.15 21.46
N VAL A 9 24.33 -4.58 20.31
CA VAL A 9 24.07 -5.36 19.10
C VAL A 9 25.38 -6.10 18.82
N PRO A 10 25.39 -7.45 18.82
CA PRO A 10 26.59 -8.20 18.50
C PRO A 10 27.10 -7.73 17.15
N SER A 11 28.34 -7.24 17.09
CA SER A 11 28.97 -6.92 15.82
C SER A 11 29.13 -8.21 15.04
N VAL A 12 28.40 -8.33 13.93
CA VAL A 12 28.60 -9.45 13.01
C VAL A 12 29.98 -9.28 12.39
N ASP A 13 30.88 -10.24 12.66
CA ASP A 13 32.19 -10.26 12.03
C ASP A 13 32.05 -10.72 10.57
N LEU A 14 32.11 -9.76 9.65
CA LEU A 14 32.04 -10.00 8.21
C LEU A 14 33.43 -10.15 7.57
N THR A 15 34.52 -10.13 8.34
CA THR A 15 35.88 -10.22 7.78
C THR A 15 36.15 -11.56 7.08
N HIS A 16 35.43 -12.61 7.48
CA HIS A 16 35.46 -13.93 6.84
C HIS A 16 34.54 -14.04 5.61
N VAL A 17 33.70 -13.05 5.34
CA VAL A 17 32.76 -13.07 4.21
C VAL A 17 33.45 -12.48 2.97
N ASN A 18 33.53 -13.28 1.91
CA ASN A 18 34.00 -12.80 0.62
C ASN A 18 32.89 -12.02 -0.08
N LEU A 19 32.87 -10.70 0.12
CA LEU A 19 31.87 -9.80 -0.44
C LEU A 19 31.87 -9.78 -1.98
N ASP A 20 33.04 -9.91 -2.61
CA ASP A 20 33.14 -9.95 -4.07
C ASP A 20 32.55 -11.23 -4.65
N ALA A 21 32.76 -12.37 -3.99
CA ALA A 21 32.14 -13.63 -4.38
C ALA A 21 30.62 -13.56 -4.22
N PHE A 22 30.14 -13.06 -3.07
CA PHE A 22 28.71 -12.87 -2.83
C PHE A 22 28.06 -11.96 -3.88
N ALA A 23 28.70 -10.84 -4.22
CA ALA A 23 28.20 -9.93 -5.26
C ALA A 23 28.06 -10.64 -6.62
N ARG A 24 29.09 -11.40 -7.03
CA ARG A 24 29.03 -12.20 -8.27
C ARG A 24 27.90 -13.23 -8.25
N ASP A 25 27.67 -13.88 -7.12
CA ASP A 25 26.60 -14.89 -6.99
C ASP A 25 25.22 -14.23 -7.10
N VAL A 26 25.04 -13.04 -6.51
CA VAL A 26 23.80 -12.25 -6.62
C VAL A 26 23.56 -11.79 -8.07
N ASP A 27 24.60 -11.30 -8.75
CA ASP A 27 24.51 -10.87 -10.16
C ASP A 27 24.20 -12.05 -11.08
N ALA A 28 24.82 -13.21 -10.87
CA ALA A 28 24.55 -14.43 -11.62
C ALA A 28 23.10 -14.89 -11.42
N LEU A 29 22.61 -14.91 -10.17
CA LEU A 29 21.22 -15.23 -9.86
C LEU A 29 20.25 -14.23 -10.51
N HIS A 30 20.57 -12.93 -10.51
CA HIS A 30 19.76 -11.92 -11.20
C HIS A 30 19.67 -12.19 -12.70
N ALA A 31 20.80 -12.49 -13.34
CA ALA A 31 20.84 -12.80 -14.78
C ALA A 31 20.00 -14.05 -15.10
N ASP A 32 20.13 -15.11 -14.31
CA ASP A 32 19.37 -16.35 -14.48
C ASP A 32 17.86 -16.12 -14.32
N LEU A 33 17.44 -15.40 -13.28
CA LEU A 33 16.03 -15.07 -13.04
C LEU A 33 15.44 -14.18 -14.14
N MET A 34 16.21 -13.22 -14.63
CA MET A 34 15.79 -12.35 -15.74
C MET A 34 15.63 -13.13 -17.05
N ALA A 35 16.47 -14.14 -17.28
CA ALA A 35 16.38 -15.01 -18.45
C ALA A 35 15.19 -15.99 -18.39
N ASP A 36 14.76 -16.40 -17.19
CA ASP A 36 13.60 -17.29 -17.00
C ASP A 36 12.23 -16.59 -17.11
N LEU A 37 12.20 -15.26 -17.14
CA LEU A 37 10.95 -14.49 -17.30
C LEU A 37 10.26 -14.85 -18.62
N GLY A 38 8.95 -15.09 -18.56
CA GLY A 38 8.21 -15.42 -19.77
C GLY A 38 6.72 -15.70 -19.61
N PRO A 39 6.14 -16.55 -20.48
CA PRO A 39 4.70 -16.79 -20.51
C PRO A 39 4.12 -17.34 -19.20
N ARG A 40 4.92 -18.04 -18.38
CA ARG A 40 4.49 -18.58 -17.09
C ARG A 40 4.11 -17.47 -16.11
N ASP A 41 4.85 -16.36 -16.08
CA ASP A 41 4.59 -15.21 -15.21
C ASP A 41 3.28 -14.51 -15.59
N ILE A 42 3.06 -14.32 -16.89
CA ILE A 42 1.81 -13.76 -17.43
C ILE A 42 0.63 -14.65 -17.05
N ALA A 43 0.77 -15.97 -17.21
CA ALA A 43 -0.28 -16.92 -16.88
C ALA A 43 -0.57 -16.95 -15.36
N HIS A 44 0.47 -16.81 -14.53
CA HIS A 44 0.34 -16.71 -13.09
C HIS A 44 -0.42 -15.44 -12.67
N LEU A 45 -0.01 -14.27 -13.14
CA LEU A 45 -0.69 -13.00 -12.85
C LEU A 45 -2.16 -13.02 -13.30
N LYS A 46 -2.44 -13.54 -14.52
CA LYS A 46 -3.82 -13.71 -15.01
C LYS A 46 -4.61 -14.69 -14.15
N ARG A 47 -4.00 -15.74 -13.60
CA ARG A 47 -4.66 -16.68 -12.68
C ARG A 47 -5.04 -16.00 -11.37
N MET A 48 -4.12 -15.25 -10.76
CA MET A 48 -4.40 -14.50 -9.53
C MET A 48 -5.56 -13.54 -9.71
N ARG A 49 -5.55 -12.75 -10.80
CA ARG A 49 -6.64 -11.82 -11.12
C ARG A 49 -7.98 -12.50 -11.29
N ARG A 50 -8.02 -13.63 -12.02
CA ARG A 50 -9.26 -14.42 -12.19
C ARG A 50 -9.83 -14.90 -10.87
N TRP A 51 -8.99 -15.40 -9.96
CA TRP A 51 -9.44 -15.80 -8.63
C TRP A 51 -9.96 -14.62 -7.80
N SER A 52 -9.22 -13.50 -7.78
CA SER A 52 -9.67 -12.28 -7.11
C SER A 52 -11.03 -11.82 -7.64
N HIS A 53 -11.21 -11.76 -8.96
CA HIS A 53 -12.46 -11.35 -9.60
C HIS A 53 -13.60 -12.33 -9.32
N ALA A 54 -13.34 -13.64 -9.38
CA ALA A 54 -14.35 -14.66 -9.07
C ALA A 54 -14.82 -14.56 -7.61
N CYS A 55 -13.88 -14.40 -6.67
CA CYS A 55 -14.21 -14.21 -5.26
C CYS A 55 -15.01 -12.92 -5.03
N SER A 56 -14.61 -11.80 -5.62
CA SER A 56 -15.37 -10.55 -5.53
C SER A 56 -16.77 -10.68 -6.11
N LEU A 57 -16.91 -11.24 -7.32
CA LEU A 57 -18.20 -11.41 -7.99
C LEU A 57 -19.15 -12.30 -7.18
N LEU A 58 -18.68 -13.47 -6.74
CA LEU A 58 -19.48 -14.40 -5.95
C LEU A 58 -19.80 -13.82 -4.57
N GLY A 59 -18.81 -13.20 -3.92
CA GLY A 59 -18.97 -12.59 -2.61
C GLY A 59 -20.03 -11.49 -2.61
N TYR A 60 -19.90 -10.49 -3.48
CA TYR A 60 -20.90 -9.42 -3.58
C TYR A 60 -22.24 -9.93 -4.14
N GLY A 61 -22.22 -10.84 -5.13
CA GLY A 61 -23.42 -11.39 -5.75
C GLY A 61 -24.29 -12.23 -4.81
N THR A 62 -23.69 -12.78 -3.74
CA THR A 62 -24.39 -13.60 -2.73
C THR A 62 -24.48 -12.92 -1.37
N ALA A 63 -24.02 -11.66 -1.24
CA ALA A 63 -24.00 -10.92 0.04
C ALA A 63 -25.38 -10.63 0.62
N TRP A 64 -26.42 -10.57 -0.23
CA TRP A 64 -27.80 -10.31 0.17
C TRP A 64 -28.50 -11.51 0.81
N ILE A 65 -27.90 -12.70 0.75
CA ILE A 65 -28.43 -13.92 1.36
C ILE A 65 -28.10 -13.88 2.87
N ALA A 66 -29.12 -13.87 3.73
CA ALA A 66 -28.94 -13.64 5.16
C ALA A 66 -28.67 -14.92 5.97
N PRO A 67 -27.86 -14.84 7.04
CA PRO A 67 -26.48 -14.34 7.03
C PRO A 67 -25.56 -15.30 6.25
N ASN A 68 -24.64 -14.76 5.44
CA ASN A 68 -23.76 -15.53 4.58
C ASN A 68 -22.27 -15.28 4.89
N PRO A 69 -21.67 -16.01 5.86
CA PRO A 69 -20.25 -15.93 6.17
C PRO A 69 -19.35 -16.25 4.98
N LEU A 70 -19.81 -17.10 4.04
CA LEU A 70 -19.07 -17.40 2.82
C LEU A 70 -18.94 -16.16 1.94
N SER A 71 -19.98 -15.34 1.81
CA SER A 71 -19.88 -14.05 1.10
C SER A 71 -18.84 -13.14 1.72
N MET A 72 -18.83 -13.03 3.06
CA MET A 72 -17.86 -12.20 3.78
C MET A 72 -16.42 -12.67 3.51
N PHE A 73 -16.20 -13.99 3.56
CA PHE A 73 -14.91 -14.59 3.25
C PHE A 73 -14.48 -14.33 1.80
N LEU A 74 -15.38 -14.53 0.84
CA LEU A 74 -15.10 -14.30 -0.58
C LEU A 74 -14.82 -12.82 -0.89
N ILE A 75 -15.56 -11.89 -0.28
CA ILE A 75 -15.28 -10.45 -0.40
C ILE A 75 -13.89 -10.13 0.17
N SER A 76 -13.54 -10.70 1.33
CA SER A 76 -12.22 -10.51 1.95
C SER A 76 -11.10 -11.01 1.02
N ILE A 77 -11.20 -12.23 0.51
CA ILE A 77 -10.21 -12.80 -0.42
C ILE A 77 -10.13 -11.99 -1.70
N GLY A 78 -11.27 -11.58 -2.28
CA GLY A 78 -11.32 -10.76 -3.47
C GLY A 78 -10.59 -9.42 -3.28
N SER A 79 -10.87 -8.72 -2.19
CA SER A 79 -10.29 -7.42 -1.85
C SER A 79 -8.79 -7.49 -1.55
N VAL A 80 -8.36 -8.43 -0.70
CA VAL A 80 -6.94 -8.59 -0.34
C VAL A 80 -6.13 -9.04 -1.55
N SER A 81 -6.65 -9.98 -2.35
CA SER A 81 -5.96 -10.45 -3.57
C SER A 81 -5.83 -9.34 -4.61
N ALA A 82 -6.85 -8.49 -4.77
CA ALA A 82 -6.77 -7.33 -5.67
C ALA A 82 -5.69 -6.35 -5.22
N TRP A 83 -5.63 -6.05 -3.91
CA TRP A 83 -4.59 -5.18 -3.34
C TRP A 83 -3.18 -5.75 -3.53
N ILE A 84 -2.95 -7.02 -3.19
CA ILE A 84 -1.62 -7.65 -3.35
C ILE A 84 -1.22 -7.72 -4.82
N THR A 85 -2.16 -8.00 -5.72
CA THR A 85 -1.88 -7.99 -7.16
C THR A 85 -1.47 -6.59 -7.63
N MET A 86 -2.23 -5.57 -7.25
CA MET A 86 -1.92 -4.18 -7.55
C MET A 86 -0.56 -3.76 -6.98
N HIS A 87 -0.27 -4.14 -5.73
CA HIS A 87 0.99 -3.88 -5.04
C HIS A 87 2.18 -4.36 -5.87
N HIS A 88 2.19 -5.62 -6.29
CA HIS A 88 3.29 -6.18 -7.09
C HIS A 88 3.40 -5.55 -8.49
N VAL A 89 2.26 -5.30 -9.15
CA VAL A 89 2.27 -4.66 -10.47
C VAL A 89 2.78 -3.22 -10.37
N SER A 90 2.36 -2.47 -9.36
CA SER A 90 2.79 -1.09 -9.12
C SER A 90 4.26 -0.99 -8.69
N HIS A 91 4.81 -2.04 -8.06
CA HIS A 91 6.27 -2.23 -7.89
C HIS A 91 7.03 -2.55 -9.18
N ARG A 92 6.36 -2.58 -10.33
CA ARG A 92 6.95 -2.92 -11.63
C ARG A 92 7.47 -4.36 -11.72
N GLY A 93 7.03 -5.24 -10.81
CA GLY A 93 7.51 -6.63 -10.74
C GLY A 93 7.24 -7.45 -12.02
N TYR A 94 6.31 -6.99 -12.87
CA TYR A 94 5.91 -7.64 -14.11
C TYR A 94 6.31 -6.87 -15.37
N ASP A 95 6.84 -5.65 -15.24
CA ASP A 95 7.06 -4.75 -16.39
C ASP A 95 8.10 -5.26 -17.38
N LYS A 96 9.08 -6.04 -16.89
CA LYS A 96 10.16 -6.61 -17.70
C LYS A 96 9.82 -7.99 -18.29
N VAL A 97 8.65 -8.56 -17.98
CA VAL A 97 8.27 -9.88 -18.50
C VAL A 97 8.04 -9.78 -20.02
N PRO A 98 8.73 -10.58 -20.84
CA PRO A 98 8.54 -10.57 -22.29
C PRO A 98 7.10 -10.85 -22.70
N GLY A 99 6.52 -9.97 -23.52
CA GLY A 99 5.14 -10.10 -23.99
C GLY A 99 4.06 -9.71 -22.97
N MET A 100 4.42 -9.06 -21.86
CA MET A 100 3.45 -8.58 -20.87
C MET A 100 2.41 -7.66 -21.53
N PRO A 101 1.10 -7.97 -21.43
CA PRO A 101 0.07 -7.08 -21.95
C PRO A 101 0.15 -5.71 -21.26
N LYS A 102 0.08 -4.63 -22.05
CA LYS A 102 0.24 -3.24 -21.54
C LYS A 102 -0.63 -2.96 -20.32
N GLN A 103 -1.84 -3.50 -20.32
CA GLN A 103 -2.82 -3.29 -19.28
C GLN A 103 -2.54 -4.02 -17.94
N LEU A 104 -1.47 -4.82 -17.90
CA LEU A 104 -0.93 -5.51 -16.73
C LEU A 104 0.43 -4.96 -16.29
N THR A 105 0.89 -3.86 -16.91
CA THR A 105 2.11 -3.15 -16.52
C THR A 105 1.79 -2.06 -15.52
N SER A 106 2.76 -1.68 -14.70
CA SER A 106 2.65 -0.62 -13.68
C SER A 106 2.07 0.69 -14.22
N ARG A 107 2.36 1.01 -15.49
CA ARG A 107 1.92 2.26 -16.15
C ARG A 107 0.41 2.33 -16.38
N VAL A 108 -0.27 1.18 -16.48
CA VAL A 108 -1.69 1.12 -16.92
C VAL A 108 -2.57 0.38 -15.91
N TYR A 109 -2.01 -0.54 -15.13
CA TYR A 109 -2.77 -1.33 -14.17
C TYR A 109 -3.35 -0.45 -13.07
N ALA A 110 -4.66 -0.60 -12.80
CA ALA A 110 -5.40 0.22 -11.82
C ALA A 110 -5.39 1.74 -12.08
N GLN A 111 -4.94 2.17 -13.26
CA GLN A 111 -4.89 3.58 -13.66
C GLN A 111 -6.17 4.02 -14.37
N GLY A 112 -6.63 5.24 -14.08
CA GLY A 112 -7.87 5.81 -14.63
C GLY A 112 -9.08 4.88 -14.47
N TRP A 113 -9.86 4.66 -15.54
CA TRP A 113 -11.04 3.80 -15.49
C TRP A 113 -10.75 2.34 -15.12
N ARG A 114 -9.52 1.87 -15.34
CA ARG A 114 -9.14 0.51 -14.98
C ARG A 114 -9.12 0.30 -13.48
N ARG A 115 -9.08 1.35 -12.66
CA ARG A 115 -9.22 1.26 -11.20
C ARG A 115 -10.44 0.45 -10.79
N TYR A 116 -11.59 0.63 -11.44
CA TYR A 116 -12.82 -0.11 -11.09
C TYR A 116 -12.75 -1.61 -11.36
N ILE A 117 -11.80 -2.07 -12.18
CA ILE A 117 -11.66 -3.47 -12.57
C ILE A 117 -10.42 -4.11 -11.93
N ASP A 118 -9.31 -3.40 -11.95
CA ASP A 118 -8.02 -3.91 -11.50
C ASP A 118 -7.84 -3.78 -9.98
N TRP A 119 -8.35 -2.71 -9.37
CA TRP A 119 -8.28 -2.47 -7.93
C TRP A 119 -9.26 -1.38 -7.47
N PHE A 120 -10.51 -1.78 -7.22
CA PHE A 120 -11.54 -0.86 -6.75
C PHE A 120 -11.42 -0.66 -5.24
N ASP A 121 -10.72 0.41 -4.84
CA ASP A 121 -10.40 0.70 -3.44
C ASP A 121 -10.56 2.19 -3.12
N TRP A 122 -10.61 2.49 -1.81
CA TRP A 122 -10.66 3.83 -1.23
C TRP A 122 -9.32 4.56 -1.30
N MET A 123 -8.27 3.85 -1.71
CA MET A 123 -6.94 4.38 -1.90
C MET A 123 -6.70 4.74 -3.36
N LEU A 124 -6.07 5.89 -3.59
CA LEU A 124 -5.62 6.27 -4.92
C LEU A 124 -4.31 5.53 -5.25
N PRO A 125 -4.19 4.92 -6.44
CA PRO A 125 -2.94 4.28 -6.90
C PRO A 125 -1.72 5.19 -6.81
N GLU A 126 -1.81 6.44 -7.26
CA GLU A 126 -0.72 7.41 -7.15
C GLU A 126 -0.33 7.69 -5.70
N ALA A 127 -1.31 7.86 -4.81
CA ALA A 127 -1.05 8.14 -3.40
C ALA A 127 -0.36 6.96 -2.72
N TRP A 128 -0.86 5.75 -2.97
CA TRP A 128 -0.23 4.53 -2.51
C TRP A 128 1.19 4.38 -3.07
N ALA A 129 1.39 4.55 -4.38
CA ALA A 129 2.71 4.42 -4.99
C ALA A 129 3.70 5.47 -4.48
N HIS A 130 3.25 6.69 -4.21
CA HIS A 130 4.10 7.73 -3.64
C HIS A 130 4.58 7.35 -2.23
N GLU A 131 3.65 7.07 -1.34
CA GLU A 131 3.97 6.77 0.05
C GLU A 131 4.66 5.40 0.19
N HIS A 132 4.12 4.35 -0.41
CA HIS A 132 4.64 3.00 -0.27
C HIS A 132 5.96 2.78 -1.03
N ASN A 133 6.05 3.24 -2.29
CA ASN A 133 7.24 2.95 -3.13
C ASN A 133 8.37 3.95 -2.92
N HIS A 134 8.06 5.23 -2.74
CA HIS A 134 9.09 6.28 -2.66
C HIS A 134 9.43 6.72 -1.24
N LEU A 135 8.57 6.48 -0.25
CA LEU A 135 8.84 6.86 1.15
C LEU A 135 9.05 5.64 2.04
N HIS A 136 8.13 4.69 2.06
CA HIS A 136 8.18 3.54 2.96
C HIS A 136 9.35 2.61 2.64
N HIS A 137 9.45 2.06 1.41
CA HIS A 137 10.54 1.12 1.06
C HIS A 137 11.96 1.67 1.29
N PRO A 138 12.28 2.93 0.94
CA PRO A 138 13.61 3.49 1.22
C PRO A 138 13.89 3.71 2.71
N HIS A 139 12.86 3.87 3.53
CA HIS A 139 12.99 4.20 4.95
C HIS A 139 12.47 3.11 5.88
N THR A 140 12.20 1.90 5.40
CA THR A 140 11.52 0.84 6.18
C THR A 140 12.18 0.65 7.54
N GLY A 141 11.38 0.81 8.61
CA GLY A 141 11.86 0.67 10.00
C GLY A 141 12.64 1.87 10.54
N GLN A 142 12.73 2.96 9.79
CA GLN A 142 13.39 4.21 10.20
C GLN A 142 12.37 5.27 10.61
N GLU A 143 12.82 6.31 11.30
CA GLU A 143 11.95 7.43 11.71
C GLU A 143 11.33 8.19 10.54
N ALA A 144 11.97 8.18 9.37
CA ALA A 144 11.48 8.80 8.15
C ALA A 144 10.37 8.00 7.46
N ASP A 145 10.13 6.75 7.87
CA ASP A 145 9.06 5.90 7.33
C ASP A 145 7.69 6.48 7.70
N PRO A 146 6.87 6.92 6.73
CA PRO A 146 5.53 7.41 7.03
C PRO A 146 4.61 6.31 7.60
N ASP A 147 4.90 5.03 7.33
CA ASP A 147 4.10 3.88 7.73
C ASP A 147 4.63 3.10 8.95
N LEU A 148 5.46 3.74 9.79
CA LEU A 148 5.96 3.11 11.02
C LEU A 148 4.88 3.02 12.10
N VAL A 149 4.13 1.91 12.12
CA VAL A 149 2.99 1.70 13.01
C VAL A 149 3.37 1.83 14.49
N GLU A 150 4.54 1.34 14.91
CA GLU A 150 5.02 1.42 16.30
C GLU A 150 5.18 2.86 16.77
N ARG A 151 5.63 3.75 15.87
CA ARG A 151 5.70 5.20 16.11
C ARG A 151 4.32 5.83 16.05
N ASN A 152 3.52 5.49 15.05
CA ASN A 152 2.22 6.12 14.81
C ASN A 152 1.17 5.74 15.89
N ALA A 153 1.33 4.60 16.56
CA ALA A 153 0.51 4.15 17.67
C ALA A 153 1.00 4.61 19.06
N PHE A 154 1.96 5.54 19.12
CA PHE A 154 2.57 5.99 20.38
C PHE A 154 1.55 6.51 21.39
N PHE A 155 0.52 7.23 20.94
CA PHE A 155 -0.55 7.74 21.81
C PHE A 155 -1.26 6.61 22.58
N LEU A 156 -1.51 5.47 21.94
CA LEU A 156 -2.16 4.31 22.57
C LEU A 156 -1.17 3.57 23.48
N ARG A 157 0.10 3.49 23.06
CA ARG A 157 1.18 2.88 23.85
C ARG A 157 1.39 3.62 25.17
N GLU A 158 1.43 4.95 25.15
CA GLU A 158 1.65 5.79 26.33
C GLU A 158 0.40 6.06 27.17
N ALA A 159 -0.80 5.86 26.61
CA ALA A 159 -2.04 6.07 27.34
C ALA A 159 -2.05 5.31 28.68
N ARG A 160 -2.40 6.01 29.76
CA ARG A 160 -2.51 5.45 31.12
C ARG A 160 -3.87 4.76 31.32
N ILE A 161 -4.18 3.78 30.46
CA ILE A 161 -5.39 2.97 30.51
C ILE A 161 -5.06 1.49 30.73
N PRO A 162 -5.93 0.69 31.38
CA PRO A 162 -5.74 -0.75 31.54
C PRO A 162 -5.49 -1.46 30.20
N LYS A 163 -4.62 -2.49 30.20
CA LYS A 163 -4.23 -3.26 29.00
C LYS A 163 -5.41 -3.79 28.18
N PRO A 164 -6.51 -4.31 28.78
CA PRO A 164 -7.65 -4.78 27.99
C PRO A 164 -8.24 -3.70 27.06
N PHE A 165 -8.32 -2.45 27.51
CA PHE A 165 -8.79 -1.36 26.67
C PHE A 165 -7.82 -1.03 25.53
N LYS A 166 -6.50 -1.19 25.76
CA LYS A 166 -5.50 -1.10 24.68
C LYS A 166 -5.68 -2.18 23.64
N TRP A 167 -5.97 -3.43 24.05
CA TRP A 167 -6.23 -4.52 23.12
C TRP A 167 -7.51 -4.34 22.32
N VAL A 168 -8.58 -3.85 22.95
CA VAL A 168 -9.82 -3.51 22.23
C VAL A 168 -9.56 -2.39 21.22
N ALA A 169 -8.85 -1.33 21.61
CA ALA A 169 -8.47 -0.27 20.68
C ALA A 169 -7.59 -0.76 19.53
N LEU A 170 -6.63 -1.66 19.80
CA LEU A 170 -5.79 -2.28 18.78
C LEU A 170 -6.62 -3.13 17.82
N LEU A 171 -7.55 -3.96 18.33
CA LEU A 171 -8.44 -4.78 17.50
C LEU A 171 -9.30 -3.91 16.59
N LEU A 172 -9.92 -2.86 17.12
CA LEU A 172 -10.70 -1.92 16.32
C LEU A 172 -9.83 -1.21 15.28
N GLY A 173 -8.60 -0.83 15.65
CA GLY A 173 -7.59 -0.30 14.74
C GLY A 173 -7.27 -1.28 13.62
N MET A 174 -6.98 -2.55 13.93
CA MET A 174 -6.72 -3.60 12.94
C MET A 174 -7.90 -3.87 12.00
N MET A 175 -9.14 -3.65 12.45
CA MET A 175 -10.32 -3.80 11.59
C MET A 175 -10.55 -2.60 10.67
N THR A 176 -10.00 -1.44 11.03
CA THR A 176 -10.29 -0.16 10.36
C THR A 176 -9.06 0.50 9.73
N TRP A 177 -7.85 -0.02 9.92
CA TRP A 177 -6.57 0.64 9.61
C TRP A 177 -6.49 1.16 8.17
N ARG A 178 -7.01 0.42 7.18
CA ARG A 178 -6.98 0.85 5.78
C ARG A 178 -7.71 2.19 5.63
N PHE A 179 -8.87 2.34 6.26
CA PHE A 179 -9.67 3.56 6.21
C PHE A 179 -9.23 4.61 7.25
N ALA A 180 -8.99 4.19 8.49
CA ALA A 180 -8.73 5.08 9.61
C ALA A 180 -7.31 5.70 9.58
N TYR A 181 -6.37 5.04 8.91
CA TYR A 181 -4.95 5.36 8.99
C TYR A 181 -4.27 5.38 7.62
N TYR A 182 -4.30 4.28 6.86
CA TYR A 182 -3.44 4.12 5.70
C TYR A 182 -3.86 4.98 4.50
N VAL A 183 -5.15 4.97 4.13
CA VAL A 183 -5.69 5.86 3.08
C VAL A 183 -5.41 7.34 3.40
N PRO A 184 -5.76 7.85 4.60
CA PRO A 184 -5.41 9.22 4.97
C PRO A 184 -3.91 9.53 4.89
N ASN A 185 -3.06 8.60 5.34
CA ASN A 185 -1.62 8.81 5.34
C ASN A 185 -1.06 8.94 3.92
N THR A 186 -1.44 8.01 3.03
CA THR A 186 -0.96 8.00 1.63
C THR A 186 -1.35 9.28 0.90
N ILE A 187 -2.59 9.76 1.08
CA ILE A 187 -3.05 11.01 0.46
C ILE A 187 -2.30 12.21 1.05
N ARG A 188 -2.14 12.26 2.37
CA ARG A 188 -1.40 13.35 3.05
C ARG A 188 0.04 13.46 2.53
N GLU A 189 0.74 12.34 2.38
CA GLU A 189 2.11 12.35 1.85
C GLU A 189 2.17 12.76 0.38
N LEU A 190 1.22 12.29 -0.45
CA LEU A 190 1.13 12.73 -1.85
C LEU A 190 0.94 14.26 -1.96
N HIS A 191 0.06 14.83 -1.14
CA HIS A 191 -0.16 16.28 -1.14
C HIS A 191 1.04 17.06 -0.60
N ARG A 192 1.71 16.56 0.44
CA ARG A 192 2.99 17.13 0.92
C ARG A 192 4.02 17.16 -0.21
N ALA A 193 4.14 16.09 -0.99
CA ALA A 193 5.07 16.03 -2.11
C ALA A 193 4.68 17.01 -3.23
N ARG A 194 3.39 17.11 -3.59
CA ARG A 194 2.91 18.09 -4.58
C ARG A 194 3.19 19.53 -4.14
N ARG A 195 2.98 19.85 -2.87
CA ARG A 195 3.29 21.17 -2.29
C ARG A 195 4.79 21.49 -2.34
N ARG A 196 5.64 20.54 -1.97
CA ARG A 196 7.10 20.67 -2.09
C ARG A 196 7.52 20.95 -3.53
N ARG A 197 6.94 20.24 -4.51
CA ARG A 197 7.19 20.48 -5.95
C ARG A 197 6.70 21.85 -6.41
N ALA A 198 5.59 22.34 -5.86
CA ALA A 198 5.05 23.68 -6.13
C ALA A 198 5.79 24.81 -5.38
N GLY A 199 6.83 24.51 -4.60
CA GLY A 199 7.60 25.51 -3.85
C GLY A 199 6.91 26.05 -2.59
N ASN A 200 5.87 25.38 -2.09
CA ASN A 200 5.12 25.79 -0.89
C ASN A 200 5.10 24.70 0.19
N PRO A 201 6.26 24.31 0.78
CA PRO A 201 6.35 23.20 1.72
C PRO A 201 5.56 23.44 3.02
N ASP A 202 5.43 24.69 3.46
CA ASP A 202 4.81 25.07 4.75
C ASP A 202 3.32 25.45 4.61
N GLY A 203 2.75 25.29 3.41
CA GLY A 203 1.32 25.53 3.19
C GLY A 203 0.45 24.59 4.01
N ALA A 204 -0.39 25.17 4.89
CA ALA A 204 -1.42 24.44 5.60
C ALA A 204 -2.42 23.85 4.59
N SER A 205 -2.77 22.57 4.74
CA SER A 205 -3.84 21.94 3.97
C SER A 205 -4.81 21.24 4.92
N PRO A 206 -6.12 21.35 4.67
CA PRO A 206 -7.14 20.55 5.29
C PRO A 206 -6.81 19.06 5.47
N GLU A 207 -5.96 18.46 4.65
CA GLU A 207 -5.71 17.01 4.75
C GLU A 207 -4.75 16.60 5.87
N GLU A 208 -4.27 17.57 6.66
CA GLU A 208 -3.51 17.32 7.89
C GLU A 208 -4.36 16.68 8.99
N THR A 209 -5.69 16.83 8.91
CA THR A 209 -6.62 16.24 9.88
C THR A 209 -7.53 15.22 9.23
N PHE A 210 -7.62 14.01 9.83
CA PHE A 210 -8.55 12.94 9.42
C PHE A 210 -9.97 13.45 9.14
N ARG A 211 -10.44 14.38 9.97
CA ARG A 211 -11.78 15.00 9.86
C ARG A 211 -11.99 15.74 8.53
N GLN A 212 -10.98 16.47 8.08
CA GLN A 212 -11.08 17.37 6.92
C GLN A 212 -10.92 16.63 5.59
N LEU A 213 -10.19 15.51 5.57
CA LEU A 213 -10.10 14.60 4.43
C LEU A 213 -11.46 13.98 4.08
N TYR A 214 -12.24 13.61 5.10
CA TYR A 214 -13.57 13.01 4.93
C TYR A 214 -14.71 14.04 4.95
N ASP A 215 -14.42 15.33 5.12
CA ASP A 215 -15.45 16.38 5.12
C ASP A 215 -15.84 16.76 3.68
N VAL A 216 -17.00 16.27 3.23
CA VAL A 216 -17.57 16.60 1.91
C VAL A 216 -18.03 18.06 1.77
N LYS A 217 -18.15 18.80 2.89
CA LYS A 217 -18.47 20.23 2.88
C LYS A 217 -17.24 21.07 2.59
N ASN A 218 -16.05 20.58 2.94
CA ASN A 218 -14.78 21.19 2.57
C ASN A 218 -14.51 20.96 1.07
N PRO A 219 -14.20 22.02 0.27
CA PRO A 219 -13.86 21.88 -1.14
C PRO A 219 -12.72 20.89 -1.43
N GLU A 220 -11.68 20.87 -0.59
CA GLU A 220 -10.54 19.93 -0.76
C GLU A 220 -10.95 18.48 -0.48
N GLY A 221 -11.64 18.24 0.63
CA GLY A 221 -12.20 16.92 0.94
C GLY A 221 -13.13 16.44 -0.19
N ARG A 222 -14.00 17.30 -0.72
CA ARG A 222 -14.85 16.99 -1.87
C ARG A 222 -14.05 16.65 -3.12
N ALA A 223 -13.01 17.40 -3.43
CA ALA A 223 -12.13 17.11 -4.58
C ALA A 223 -11.47 15.74 -4.43
N GLN A 224 -11.07 15.36 -3.22
CA GLN A 224 -10.52 14.04 -2.96
C GLN A 224 -11.54 12.91 -3.14
N TRP A 225 -12.78 13.10 -2.65
CA TRP A 225 -13.88 12.17 -2.93
C TRP A 225 -14.19 12.09 -4.43
N GLN A 226 -14.10 13.19 -5.16
CA GLN A 226 -14.26 13.20 -6.61
C GLN A 226 -13.13 12.43 -7.30
N ALA A 227 -11.87 12.55 -6.88
CA ALA A 227 -10.78 11.75 -7.41
C ALA A 227 -10.97 10.25 -7.17
N LEU A 228 -11.54 9.88 -6.01
CA LEU A 228 -11.92 8.50 -5.72
C LEU A 228 -13.11 8.01 -6.57
N LEU A 229 -13.89 8.88 -7.19
CA LEU A 229 -15.09 8.50 -7.93
C LEU A 229 -15.03 8.82 -9.44
N ASP A 230 -14.08 9.64 -9.90
CA ASP A 230 -13.93 10.02 -11.31
C ASP A 230 -12.69 9.35 -11.93
N PRO A 231 -12.88 8.47 -12.94
CA PRO A 231 -11.78 7.80 -13.63
C PRO A 231 -10.92 8.71 -14.51
N ARG A 232 -11.30 9.98 -14.67
CA ARG A 232 -10.67 10.96 -15.55
C ARG A 232 -9.87 12.00 -14.78
N THR A 233 -9.83 11.94 -13.45
CA THR A 233 -8.93 12.82 -12.70
C THR A 233 -7.50 12.53 -13.16
N PRO A 234 -6.78 13.50 -13.74
CA PRO A 234 -5.45 13.24 -14.29
C PRO A 234 -4.51 12.93 -13.13
N GLU A 235 -4.02 11.69 -13.07
CA GLU A 235 -2.86 11.31 -12.26
C GLU A 235 -1.62 11.91 -12.94
N GLY A 236 -1.31 13.16 -12.60
CA GLY A 236 -0.15 13.90 -13.10
C GLY A 236 -0.42 14.78 -14.33
N ALA A 237 -0.65 16.07 -14.06
CA ALA A 237 -0.12 17.15 -14.89
C ALA A 237 0.93 17.90 -14.06
#